data_AF-A0AAN9U0B8-F1
#
_entry.id   AF-A0AAN9U0B8-F1
#
_cell.length_a   1.000
_cell.length_b   1.000
_cell.length_c   1.000
_cell.angle_alpha   90.00
_cell.angle_beta   90.00
_cell.angle_gamma   90.00
#
_symmetry.space_group_name_H-M   'P 1'
#
loop_
_entity.id
_entity.type
_entity.pdbx_description
1 polymer ?
#
loop_
_entity_poly.entity_id
_entity_poly.type
_entity_poly.pdbx_seq_one_letter_code
_entity_poly.pdbx_strand_id
1 'polypeptide(L)'
;MPQTEFVADPCRFYEILLDERLKDINVIYVSDEMVQVNYRYIETYVENHYNTNIFVALYTTANARMRLYEQLNRLDKYVMYLDTDSIVYSDNGKNTIPHSDMLAEWTDELDGGYIQKWVATGPKSYHYVTNTGKVVTKVKGFTLHHKNALKINGAAMEKLIDSEIRCVSVQDNQITRDPETKELINKILTKRFSFGFDKRVITQDYDTKPYGYAY
;
A
#
# COMPACT_ATOMS: atom_id res chain seq x y z
N MET A 1 -14.12 -5.77 14.77
CA MET A 1 -13.92 -6.30 13.40
C MET A 1 -15.03 -7.31 13.10
N PRO A 2 -15.43 -7.49 11.83
CA PRO A 2 -16.33 -8.60 11.46
C PRO A 2 -15.66 -9.94 11.78
N GLN A 3 -16.41 -10.83 12.41
CA GLN A 3 -16.06 -12.20 12.72
C GLN A 3 -16.88 -13.15 11.87
N THR A 4 -16.32 -14.31 11.58
CA THR A 4 -16.98 -15.37 10.81
C THR A 4 -16.85 -16.68 11.56
N GLU A 5 -17.98 -17.33 11.84
CA GLU A 5 -18.04 -18.62 12.51
C GLU A 5 -18.84 -19.61 11.64
N PHE A 6 -18.32 -20.83 11.48
CA PHE A 6 -19.04 -21.93 10.83
C PHE A 6 -19.67 -22.79 11.91
N VAL A 7 -20.99 -22.86 11.93
CA VAL A 7 -21.79 -23.44 13.00
C VAL A 7 -22.59 -24.59 12.42
N ALA A 8 -22.34 -25.80 12.94
CA ALA A 8 -23.15 -26.98 12.65
C ALA A 8 -24.09 -27.34 13.81
N ASP A 9 -23.79 -26.88 15.02
CA ASP A 9 -24.58 -27.15 16.21
C ASP A 9 -25.72 -26.11 16.39
N PRO A 10 -27.00 -26.54 16.46
CA PRO A 10 -28.12 -25.62 16.65
C PRO A 10 -28.05 -24.82 17.95
N CYS A 11 -27.54 -25.39 19.04
CA CYS A 11 -27.44 -24.67 20.31
C CYS A 11 -26.49 -23.48 20.18
N ARG A 12 -25.29 -23.71 19.62
CA ARG A 12 -24.33 -22.64 19.33
C ARG A 12 -24.90 -21.58 18.39
N PHE A 13 -25.71 -21.98 17.41
CA PHE A 13 -26.36 -21.04 16.50
C PHE A 13 -27.31 -20.09 17.24
N TYR A 14 -28.15 -20.61 18.13
CA TYR A 14 -29.03 -19.78 18.95
C TYR A 14 -28.29 -18.93 19.97
N GLU A 15 -27.20 -19.42 20.55
CA GLU A 15 -26.33 -18.62 21.42
C GLU A 15 -25.84 -17.35 20.69
N ILE A 16 -25.40 -17.48 19.45
CA ILE A 16 -24.91 -16.34 18.64
C ILE A 16 -26.06 -15.39 18.29
N LEU A 17 -27.23 -15.92 17.90
CA LEU A 17 -28.38 -15.09 17.54
C LEU A 17 -28.93 -14.27 18.72
N LEU A 18 -28.80 -14.80 19.93
CA LEU A 18 -29.33 -14.20 21.16
C LEU A 18 -28.27 -13.40 21.94
N ASP A 19 -27.02 -13.38 21.50
CA ASP A 19 -25.96 -12.62 22.17
C ASP A 19 -26.11 -11.12 21.87
N GLU A 20 -26.59 -10.37 22.86
CA GLU A 20 -26.77 -8.91 22.80
C GLU A 20 -25.45 -8.14 22.58
N ARG A 21 -24.29 -8.79 22.77
CA ARG A 21 -22.97 -8.18 22.50
C ARG A 21 -22.68 -8.11 21.01
N LEU A 22 -23.43 -8.85 20.19
CA LEU A 22 -23.25 -8.96 18.75
C LEU A 22 -24.24 -8.07 17.99
N LYS A 23 -23.79 -7.56 16.85
CA LYS A 23 -24.58 -6.78 15.89
C LYS A 23 -24.24 -7.19 14.46
N ASP A 24 -25.04 -6.74 13.51
CA ASP A 24 -24.87 -6.99 12.07
C ASP A 24 -24.77 -8.50 11.75
N ILE A 25 -25.60 -9.32 12.40
CA ILE A 25 -25.59 -10.77 12.21
C ILE A 25 -26.13 -11.11 10.82
N ASN A 26 -25.32 -11.79 10.02
CA ASN A 26 -25.64 -12.27 8.69
C ASN A 26 -25.42 -13.79 8.65
N VAL A 27 -26.45 -14.54 8.27
CA VAL A 27 -26.42 -16.00 8.20
C VAL A 27 -26.43 -16.44 6.75
N ILE A 28 -25.50 -17.31 6.38
CA ILE A 28 -25.39 -17.91 5.05
C ILE A 28 -25.45 -19.42 5.22
N TYR A 29 -26.45 -20.06 4.61
CA TYR A 29 -26.57 -21.51 4.59
C TYR A 29 -25.52 -22.08 3.64
N VAL A 30 -24.58 -22.86 4.18
CA VAL A 30 -23.48 -23.44 3.40
C VAL A 30 -23.83 -24.87 2.97
N SER A 31 -24.48 -25.62 3.86
CA SER A 31 -25.06 -26.94 3.59
C SER A 31 -26.27 -27.16 4.49
N ASP A 32 -26.94 -28.30 4.35
CA ASP A 32 -28.07 -28.69 5.19
C ASP A 32 -27.71 -28.83 6.68
N GLU A 33 -26.42 -29.04 6.98
CA GLU A 33 -25.91 -29.28 8.34
C GLU A 33 -25.05 -28.13 8.87
N MET A 34 -24.78 -27.09 8.08
CA MET A 34 -23.85 -26.04 8.48
C MET A 34 -24.25 -24.67 7.95
N VAL A 35 -24.21 -23.69 8.85
CA VAL A 35 -24.40 -22.28 8.54
C VAL A 35 -23.13 -21.50 8.82
N GLN A 36 -22.82 -20.54 7.96
CA GLN A 36 -21.81 -19.51 8.22
C GLN A 36 -22.52 -18.31 8.84
N VAL A 37 -22.13 -17.93 10.06
CA VAL A 37 -22.63 -16.73 10.72
C VAL A 37 -21.53 -15.68 10.73
N ASN A 38 -21.82 -14.51 10.16
CA ASN A 38 -20.95 -13.34 10.23
C ASN A 38 -21.56 -12.34 11.21
N TYR A 39 -20.78 -11.82 12.14
CA TYR A 39 -21.26 -10.88 13.14
C TYR A 39 -20.16 -9.87 13.52
N ARG A 40 -20.53 -8.79 14.20
CA ARG A 40 -19.61 -7.81 14.77
C ARG A 40 -19.89 -7.65 16.25
N TYR A 41 -18.86 -7.59 17.07
CA TYR A 41 -19.01 -7.13 18.45
C TYR A 41 -19.38 -5.64 18.45
N ILE A 42 -20.28 -5.27 19.37
CA ILE A 42 -20.51 -3.87 19.73
C ILE A 42 -19.20 -3.31 20.30
N GLU A 43 -18.84 -2.06 19.96
CA GLU A 43 -17.50 -1.49 20.19
C GLU A 43 -17.04 -1.58 21.67
N THR A 44 -17.98 -1.51 22.61
CA THR A 44 -17.74 -1.62 24.05
C THR A 44 -17.24 -3.00 24.50
N TYR A 45 -17.42 -4.04 23.68
CA TYR A 45 -17.07 -5.43 23.98
C TYR A 45 -15.89 -5.96 23.15
N VAL A 46 -15.20 -5.09 22.39
CA VAL A 46 -13.98 -5.51 21.70
C VAL A 46 -12.85 -5.61 22.72
N GLU A 47 -12.49 -6.84 23.09
CA GLU A 47 -11.35 -7.08 23.98
C GLU A 47 -10.04 -6.54 23.37
N ASN A 48 -9.26 -5.85 24.19
CA ASN A 48 -7.89 -5.51 23.83
C ASN A 48 -7.05 -6.79 23.86
N HIS A 49 -6.45 -7.16 22.72
CA HIS A 49 -5.51 -8.28 22.68
C HIS A 49 -4.35 -8.03 23.66
N TYR A 50 -4.14 -8.95 24.61
CA TYR A 50 -3.05 -8.88 25.60
C TYR A 50 -1.66 -8.73 25.00
N ASN A 51 -1.46 -9.16 23.75
CA ASN A 51 -0.18 -9.08 23.04
C ASN A 51 0.02 -7.76 22.27
N THR A 52 -0.93 -6.83 22.32
CA THR A 52 -0.85 -5.56 21.59
C THR A 52 -0.82 -4.39 22.57
N ASN A 53 0.33 -3.71 22.66
CA ASN A 53 0.43 -2.45 23.38
C ASN A 53 0.33 -1.27 22.39
N ILE A 54 -0.84 -0.63 22.36
CA ILE A 54 -1.12 0.49 21.47
C ILE A 54 -0.19 1.69 21.72
N PHE A 55 0.21 1.92 22.97
CA PHE A 55 1.11 3.03 23.30
C PHE A 55 2.50 2.79 22.70
N VAL A 56 3.02 1.56 22.79
CA VAL A 56 4.30 1.20 22.16
C VAL A 56 4.25 1.41 20.65
N ALA A 57 3.17 0.98 19.98
CA ALA A 57 3.00 1.22 18.54
C ALA A 57 2.94 2.73 18.20
N LEU A 58 2.23 3.52 19.00
CA LEU A 58 2.11 4.97 18.80
C LEU A 58 3.47 5.65 18.95
N TYR A 59 4.18 5.41 20.05
CA TYR A 59 5.50 5.98 20.29
C TYR A 59 6.52 5.54 19.23
N THR A 60 6.48 4.27 18.81
CA THR A 60 7.41 3.76 17.79
C THR A 60 7.19 4.46 16.45
N THR A 61 5.94 4.54 15.99
CA THR A 61 5.60 5.19 14.71
C THR A 61 5.77 6.71 14.75
N ALA A 62 5.55 7.36 15.89
CA ALA A 62 5.82 8.78 16.06
C ALA A 62 7.33 9.08 15.97
N ASN A 63 8.16 8.33 16.70
CA ASN A 63 9.62 8.49 16.65
C ASN A 63 10.19 8.22 15.25
N ALA A 64 9.70 7.18 14.56
CA ALA A 64 10.12 6.91 13.18
C ALA A 64 9.80 8.08 12.24
N ARG A 65 8.60 8.67 12.35
CA ARG A 65 8.20 9.84 11.55
C ARG A 65 9.04 11.08 11.88
N MET A 66 9.37 11.31 13.15
CA MET A 66 10.22 12.43 13.55
C MET A 66 11.62 12.32 12.95
N ARG A 67 12.23 11.13 12.99
CA ARG A 67 13.54 10.88 12.36
C ARG A 67 13.52 11.06 10.84
N LEU A 68 12.47 10.56 10.19
CA LEU A 68 12.25 10.80 8.76
C LEU A 68 12.13 12.31 8.48
N TYR A 69 11.32 13.02 9.27
CA TYR A 69 11.10 14.46 9.11
C TYR A 69 12.39 15.29 9.26
N GLU A 70 13.28 14.94 10.19
CA GLU A 70 14.57 15.62 10.35
C GLU A 70 15.39 15.63 9.06
N GLN A 71 15.45 14.49 8.35
CA GLN A 71 16.16 14.40 7.08
C GLN A 71 15.41 15.11 5.95
N LEU A 72 14.08 14.99 5.90
CA LEU A 72 13.25 15.69 4.91
C LEU A 72 13.41 17.21 5.03
N ASN A 73 13.43 17.75 6.25
CA ASN A 73 13.61 19.17 6.50
C ASN A 73 15.01 19.65 6.07
N ARG A 74 16.03 18.80 6.20
CA ARG A 74 17.40 19.09 5.74
C ARG A 74 17.54 19.04 4.23
N LEU A 75 16.89 18.07 3.59
CA LEU A 75 16.92 17.87 2.13
C LEU A 75 16.00 18.84 1.39
N ASP A 76 14.90 19.27 2.00
CA ASP A 76 13.94 20.23 1.46
C ASP A 76 13.55 19.91 0.01
N LYS A 77 13.85 20.80 -0.95
CA LYS A 77 13.53 20.65 -2.38
C LYS A 77 14.23 19.49 -3.09
N TYR A 78 15.24 18.88 -2.48
CA TYR A 78 15.96 17.75 -3.08
C TYR A 78 15.22 16.42 -2.92
N VAL A 79 14.18 16.36 -2.08
CA VAL A 79 13.37 15.15 -1.89
C VAL A 79 12.52 14.88 -3.13
N MET A 80 12.70 13.71 -3.73
CA MET A 80 11.92 13.24 -4.88
C MET A 80 10.80 12.28 -4.48
N TYR A 81 11.04 11.45 -3.45
CA TYR A 81 10.07 10.47 -2.98
C TYR A 81 10.38 10.05 -1.53
N LEU A 82 9.36 9.60 -0.80
CA LEU A 82 9.49 9.03 0.54
C LEU A 82 8.48 7.89 0.75
N ASP A 83 8.86 6.86 1.48
CA ASP A 83 7.94 5.83 1.96
C ASP A 83 8.43 5.24 3.27
N THR A 84 7.65 5.44 4.34
CA THR A 84 7.82 4.89 5.70
C THR A 84 9.15 5.21 6.37
N ASP A 85 10.24 4.65 5.86
CA ASP A 85 11.62 4.67 6.36
C ASP A 85 12.66 4.85 5.24
N SER A 86 12.23 5.15 4.02
CA SER A 86 13.09 5.42 2.86
C SER A 86 12.88 6.82 2.29
N ILE A 87 13.96 7.41 1.78
CA ILE A 87 13.96 8.70 1.08
C ILE A 87 14.73 8.55 -0.23
N VAL A 88 14.13 8.98 -1.34
CA VAL A 88 14.83 9.16 -2.61
C VAL A 88 15.00 10.65 -2.83
N TYR A 89 16.24 11.08 -3.07
CA TYR A 89 16.57 12.48 -3.20
C TYR A 89 17.66 12.71 -4.25
N SER A 90 17.71 13.94 -4.76
CA SER A 90 18.79 14.45 -5.60
C SER A 90 19.99 14.82 -4.72
N ASP A 91 21.10 14.11 -4.89
CA ASP A 91 22.36 14.46 -4.22
C ASP A 91 23.09 15.56 -4.99
N ASN A 92 23.56 16.59 -4.27
CA ASN A 92 24.37 17.70 -4.78
C ASN A 92 25.81 17.70 -4.23
N GLY A 93 26.22 16.63 -3.55
CA GLY A 93 27.51 16.45 -2.90
C GLY A 93 27.64 17.15 -1.54
N LYS A 94 26.67 17.98 -1.14
CA LYS A 94 26.63 18.68 0.15
C LYS A 94 25.48 18.21 1.04
N ASN A 95 24.43 17.66 0.46
CA ASN A 95 23.21 17.24 1.16
C ASN A 95 23.17 15.72 1.44
N THR A 96 24.23 14.98 1.08
CA THR A 96 24.35 13.54 1.29
C THR A 96 24.03 13.16 2.75
N ILE A 97 23.13 12.19 2.92
CA ILE A 97 22.78 11.66 4.24
C ILE A 97 23.90 10.73 4.72
N PRO A 98 24.45 10.94 5.93
CA PRO A 98 25.37 10.00 6.53
C PRO A 98 24.71 8.64 6.66
N HIS A 99 25.37 7.60 6.15
CA HIS A 99 24.87 6.24 6.19
C HIS A 99 25.82 5.31 6.93
N SER A 100 25.27 4.27 7.54
CA SER A 100 26.02 3.19 8.19
C SER A 100 25.12 1.98 8.42
N ASP A 101 25.74 0.84 8.74
CA ASP A 101 25.08 -0.45 8.96
C ASP A 101 24.57 -0.63 10.40
N MET A 102 24.66 0.41 11.23
CA MET A 102 24.19 0.36 12.61
C MET A 102 22.67 0.52 12.71
N LEU A 103 22.10 -0.08 13.76
CA LEU A 103 20.67 -0.02 14.01
C LEU A 103 20.19 1.44 14.15
N ALA A 104 19.11 1.75 13.45
CA ALA A 104 18.46 3.07 13.42
C ALA A 104 19.23 4.18 12.66
N GLU A 105 20.32 3.83 12.00
CA GLU A 105 20.98 4.73 11.05
C GLU A 105 20.42 4.52 9.63
N TRP A 106 20.73 5.47 8.75
CA TRP A 106 20.32 5.38 7.35
C TRP A 106 21.26 4.42 6.62
N THR A 107 20.73 3.52 5.81
CA THR A 107 21.53 2.57 5.02
C THR A 107 21.42 2.93 3.53
N ASP A 108 22.50 2.76 2.79
CA ASP A 108 22.49 2.92 1.33
C ASP A 108 21.92 1.65 0.67
N GLU A 109 20.74 1.77 0.05
CA GLU A 109 20.08 0.66 -0.67
C GLU A 109 20.66 0.39 -2.07
N LEU A 110 21.57 1.23 -2.55
CA LEU A 110 22.11 1.18 -3.91
C LEU A 110 23.54 0.62 -3.97
N ASP A 111 24.09 0.15 -2.84
CA ASP A 111 25.43 -0.44 -2.73
C ASP A 111 26.53 0.48 -3.32
N GLY A 112 26.47 1.78 -3.02
CA GLY A 112 27.37 2.81 -3.57
C GLY A 112 27.05 3.28 -4.99
N GLY A 113 25.99 2.75 -5.60
CA GLY A 113 25.44 3.22 -6.87
C GLY A 113 24.56 4.47 -6.72
N TYR A 114 24.04 4.94 -7.85
CA TYR A 114 23.06 6.03 -7.87
C TYR A 114 21.99 5.79 -8.94
N ILE A 115 20.83 6.39 -8.74
CA ILE A 115 19.71 6.33 -9.68
C ILE A 115 19.96 7.36 -10.79
N GLN A 116 19.97 6.90 -12.04
CA GLN A 116 20.08 7.76 -13.22
C GLN A 116 18.71 8.26 -13.69
N LYS A 117 17.67 7.44 -13.51
CA LYS A 117 16.32 7.75 -13.94
C LYS A 117 15.34 7.36 -12.85
N TRP A 118 14.51 8.29 -12.43
CA TRP A 118 13.46 8.08 -11.44
C TRP A 118 12.12 8.53 -12.02
N VAL A 119 11.10 7.70 -11.90
CA VAL A 119 9.74 7.98 -12.36
C VAL A 119 8.77 7.51 -11.27
N ALA A 120 7.86 8.37 -10.84
CA ALA A 120 6.85 8.02 -9.86
C ALA A 120 5.47 8.51 -10.32
N THR A 121 4.48 7.63 -10.24
CA THR A 121 3.09 7.91 -10.65
C THR A 121 2.15 8.11 -9.46
N GLY A 122 2.62 7.78 -8.26
CA GLY A 122 1.87 7.91 -7.02
C GLY A 122 2.51 7.10 -5.89
N PRO A 123 1.87 7.07 -4.71
CA PRO A 123 2.38 6.31 -3.56
C PRO A 123 2.57 4.84 -3.88
N LYS A 124 3.78 4.34 -3.58
CA LYS A 124 4.24 2.96 -3.79
C LYS A 124 4.16 2.50 -5.26
N SER A 125 4.22 3.44 -6.19
CA SER A 125 4.15 3.19 -7.64
C SER A 125 5.22 3.98 -8.37
N TYR A 126 6.38 3.35 -8.57
CA TYR A 126 7.59 3.97 -9.08
C TYR A 126 8.42 3.03 -9.95
N HIS A 127 9.28 3.62 -10.78
CA HIS A 127 10.22 2.96 -11.66
C HIS A 127 11.56 3.68 -11.59
N TYR A 128 12.65 2.92 -11.52
CA TYR A 128 13.97 3.51 -11.56
C TYR A 128 15.01 2.65 -12.27
N VAL A 129 16.04 3.33 -12.77
CA VAL A 129 17.22 2.75 -13.41
C VAL A 129 18.46 3.28 -12.70
N THR A 130 19.32 2.38 -12.25
CA THR A 130 20.60 2.74 -11.62
C THR A 130 21.73 2.85 -12.65
N ASN A 131 22.83 3.50 -12.26
CA ASN A 131 24.08 3.53 -13.02
C ASN A 131 24.68 2.14 -13.29
N THR A 132 24.38 1.16 -12.43
CA THR A 132 24.79 -0.23 -12.60
C THR A 132 23.91 -1.02 -13.58
N GLY A 133 22.88 -0.39 -14.16
CA GLY A 133 21.94 -1.02 -15.09
C GLY A 133 20.79 -1.78 -14.42
N LYS A 134 20.65 -1.71 -13.09
CA LYS A 134 19.52 -2.31 -12.36
C LYS A 134 18.25 -1.54 -12.69
N VAL A 135 17.26 -2.25 -13.22
CA VAL A 135 15.93 -1.70 -13.53
C VAL A 135 14.92 -2.28 -12.57
N VAL A 136 14.18 -1.42 -11.88
CA VAL A 136 13.15 -1.83 -10.93
C VAL A 136 11.85 -1.09 -11.22
N THR A 137 10.75 -1.84 -11.22
CA THR A 137 9.39 -1.30 -11.31
C THR A 137 8.59 -1.85 -10.15
N LYS A 138 7.93 -0.96 -9.40
CA LYS A 138 7.03 -1.30 -8.28
C LYS A 138 5.72 -0.59 -8.50
N VAL A 139 4.60 -1.31 -8.43
CA VAL A 139 3.26 -0.72 -8.60
C VAL A 139 2.30 -1.29 -7.57
N LYS A 140 1.70 -0.42 -6.77
CA LYS A 140 0.77 -0.80 -5.71
C LYS A 140 -0.49 -1.44 -6.29
N GLY A 141 -0.83 -2.63 -5.81
CA GLY A 141 -2.08 -3.31 -6.17
C GLY A 141 -2.02 -4.13 -7.47
N PHE A 142 -0.84 -4.24 -8.09
CA PHE A 142 -0.62 -5.03 -9.31
C PHE A 142 0.43 -6.11 -9.08
N THR A 143 0.17 -7.30 -9.60
CA THR A 143 1.17 -8.37 -9.65
C THR A 143 1.95 -8.22 -10.96
N LEU A 144 3.24 -7.90 -10.87
CA LEU A 144 4.12 -7.70 -12.03
C LEU A 144 4.76 -9.02 -12.48
N HIS A 145 3.95 -9.98 -12.92
CA HIS A 145 4.47 -11.10 -13.70
C HIS A 145 4.77 -10.64 -15.13
N HIS A 146 5.47 -11.49 -15.91
CA HIS A 146 6.01 -11.12 -17.23
C HIS A 146 5.03 -10.35 -18.14
N LYS A 147 3.82 -10.88 -18.34
CA LYS A 147 2.78 -10.24 -19.19
C LYS A 147 2.39 -8.83 -18.71
N ASN A 148 2.24 -8.63 -17.40
CA ASN A 148 1.89 -7.33 -16.83
C ASN A 148 3.09 -6.38 -16.82
N ALA A 149 4.29 -6.86 -16.58
CA ALA A 149 5.52 -6.07 -16.64
C ALA A 149 5.80 -5.52 -18.05
N LEU A 150 5.38 -6.22 -19.10
CA LEU A 150 5.45 -5.70 -20.48
C LEU A 150 4.52 -4.50 -20.71
N LYS A 151 3.40 -4.42 -19.98
CA LYS A 151 2.42 -3.33 -20.10
C LYS A 151 2.67 -2.19 -19.12
N ILE A 152 3.00 -2.53 -17.87
CA ILE A 152 3.25 -1.62 -16.76
C ILE A 152 4.75 -1.56 -16.55
N ASN A 153 5.40 -0.65 -17.28
CA ASN A 153 6.84 -0.40 -17.24
C ASN A 153 7.12 1.11 -17.16
N GLY A 154 8.41 1.48 -17.10
CA GLY A 154 8.85 2.88 -17.04
C GLY A 154 8.29 3.74 -18.16
N ALA A 155 8.32 3.27 -19.42
CA ALA A 155 7.80 4.02 -20.56
C ALA A 155 6.29 4.27 -20.44
N ALA A 156 5.53 3.28 -19.97
CA ALA A 156 4.10 3.47 -19.71
C ALA A 156 3.83 4.46 -18.57
N MET A 157 4.69 4.49 -17.53
CA MET A 157 4.60 5.47 -16.45
C MET A 157 4.89 6.90 -16.94
N GLU A 158 5.89 7.08 -17.80
CA GLU A 158 6.19 8.39 -18.40
C GLU A 158 5.00 8.93 -19.19
N LYS A 159 4.44 8.09 -20.08
CA LYS A 159 3.23 8.44 -20.84
C LYS A 159 2.02 8.79 -19.97
N LEU A 160 1.91 8.19 -18.77
CA LEU A 160 0.86 8.53 -17.81
C LEU A 160 1.10 9.90 -17.16
N ILE A 161 2.35 10.24 -16.86
CA ILE A 161 2.73 11.53 -16.27
C ILE A 161 2.55 12.64 -17.31
N ASP A 162 2.99 12.40 -18.53
CA ASP A 162 2.88 13.33 -19.68
C ASP A 162 1.45 13.44 -20.20
N SER A 163 0.49 12.72 -19.58
CA SER A 163 -0.92 12.70 -19.95
C SER A 163 -1.19 12.23 -21.40
N GLU A 164 -0.21 11.58 -22.06
CA GLU A 164 -0.37 10.94 -23.36
C GLU A 164 -1.38 9.78 -23.31
N ILE A 165 -1.37 9.05 -22.19
CA ILE A 165 -2.34 7.99 -21.91
C ILE A 165 -3.01 8.25 -20.56
N ARG A 166 -4.29 7.88 -20.43
CA ARG A 166 -5.03 8.04 -19.17
C ARG A 166 -4.85 6.88 -18.22
N CYS A 167 -4.74 5.66 -18.75
CA CYS A 167 -4.56 4.45 -17.96
C CYS A 167 -3.97 3.30 -18.79
N VAL A 168 -3.38 2.33 -18.10
CA VAL A 168 -2.97 1.04 -18.62
C VAL A 168 -3.88 -0.04 -18.03
N SER A 169 -4.52 -0.84 -18.89
CA SER A 169 -5.39 -1.93 -18.45
C SER A 169 -4.66 -3.28 -18.54
N VAL A 170 -4.70 -4.02 -17.43
CA VAL A 170 -4.21 -5.41 -17.35
C VAL A 170 -5.34 -6.35 -16.95
N GLN A 171 -5.22 -7.61 -17.37
CA GLN A 171 -6.18 -8.65 -17.10
C GLN A 171 -5.46 -9.86 -16.52
N ASP A 172 -5.88 -10.22 -15.31
CA ASP A 172 -5.33 -11.34 -14.54
C ASP A 172 -6.44 -12.35 -14.26
N ASN A 173 -6.08 -13.63 -14.26
CA ASN A 173 -6.97 -14.66 -13.74
C ASN A 173 -6.82 -14.71 -12.22
N GLN A 174 -7.93 -14.59 -11.51
CA GLN A 174 -7.97 -14.67 -10.06
C GLN A 174 -8.89 -15.82 -9.64
N ILE A 175 -8.35 -16.73 -8.84
CA ILE A 175 -9.17 -17.69 -8.10
C ILE A 175 -9.83 -16.89 -6.97
N THR A 176 -11.15 -16.90 -6.94
CA THR A 176 -11.94 -16.27 -5.89
C THR A 176 -13.03 -17.23 -5.43
N ARG A 177 -13.60 -16.97 -4.27
CA ARG A 177 -14.71 -17.75 -3.72
C ARG A 177 -15.98 -16.97 -3.96
N ASP A 178 -16.98 -17.61 -4.56
CA ASP A 178 -18.29 -17.00 -4.72
C ASP A 178 -18.87 -16.63 -3.33
N PRO A 179 -19.28 -15.38 -3.10
CA PRO A 179 -19.78 -14.97 -1.78
C PRO A 179 -21.04 -15.70 -1.35
N GLU A 180 -21.87 -16.17 -2.29
CA GLU A 180 -23.13 -16.85 -2.03
C GLU A 180 -22.94 -18.37 -2.01
N THR A 181 -22.47 -18.97 -3.11
CA THR A 181 -22.37 -20.43 -3.24
C THR A 181 -21.15 -21.02 -2.54
N LYS A 182 -20.18 -20.17 -2.16
CA LYS A 182 -18.91 -20.57 -1.54
C LYS A 182 -18.01 -21.43 -2.41
N GLU A 183 -18.36 -21.62 -3.69
CA GLU A 183 -17.56 -22.37 -4.64
C GLU A 183 -16.33 -21.57 -5.08
N LEU A 184 -15.26 -22.29 -5.40
CA LEU A 184 -14.07 -21.69 -5.99
C LEU A 184 -14.29 -21.47 -7.48
N ILE A 185 -14.24 -20.20 -7.90
CA ILE A 185 -14.41 -19.81 -9.29
C ILE A 185 -13.15 -19.11 -9.80
N ASN A 186 -12.84 -19.33 -11.07
CA ASN A 186 -11.84 -18.56 -11.80
C ASN A 186 -12.51 -17.35 -12.44
N LYS A 187 -12.15 -16.15 -12.02
CA LYS A 187 -12.66 -14.89 -12.57
C LYS A 187 -11.55 -14.12 -13.26
N ILE A 188 -11.86 -13.55 -14.42
CA ILE A 188 -10.97 -12.58 -15.07
C ILE A 188 -11.14 -11.24 -14.37
N LEU A 189 -10.09 -10.78 -13.71
CA LEU A 189 -10.03 -9.47 -13.06
C LEU A 189 -9.34 -8.48 -13.99
N THR A 190 -10.04 -7.42 -14.37
CA THR A 190 -9.44 -6.29 -15.08
C THR A 190 -9.06 -5.21 -14.08
N LYS A 191 -7.77 -4.83 -14.05
CA LYS A 191 -7.28 -3.70 -13.25
C LYS A 191 -6.78 -2.58 -14.16
N ARG A 192 -7.03 -1.33 -13.76
CA ARG A 192 -6.57 -0.13 -14.46
C ARG A 192 -5.54 0.59 -13.62
N PHE A 193 -4.34 0.74 -14.16
CA PHE A 193 -3.27 1.54 -13.58
C PHE A 193 -3.33 2.94 -14.19
N SER A 194 -3.37 3.98 -13.37
CA SER A 194 -3.44 5.37 -13.79
C SER A 194 -2.53 6.23 -12.94
N PHE A 195 -2.29 7.46 -13.40
CA PHE A 195 -1.59 8.46 -12.59
C PHE A 195 -2.41 8.79 -11.33
N GLY A 196 -1.78 8.68 -10.16
CA GLY A 196 -2.42 8.72 -8.84
C GLY A 196 -1.71 9.67 -7.88
N PHE A 197 -1.29 10.83 -8.39
CA PHE A 197 -0.61 11.86 -7.63
C PHE A 197 -1.58 13.00 -7.29
N ASP A 198 -2.09 12.99 -6.06
CA ASP A 198 -3.14 13.92 -5.60
C ASP A 198 -2.67 14.88 -4.50
N LYS A 199 -1.41 14.77 -4.04
CA LYS A 199 -0.92 15.45 -2.83
C LYS A 199 -0.32 16.83 -3.07
N ARG A 200 0.12 17.13 -4.28
CA ARG A 200 0.78 18.38 -4.67
C ARG A 200 0.33 18.76 -6.08
N VAL A 201 0.50 20.03 -6.43
CA VAL A 201 0.25 20.55 -7.78
C VAL A 201 1.53 20.43 -8.59
N ILE A 202 1.45 19.82 -9.76
CA ILE A 202 2.59 19.68 -10.69
C ILE A 202 2.70 20.95 -11.53
N THR A 203 3.90 21.48 -11.65
CA THR A 203 4.25 22.64 -12.47
C THR A 203 4.74 22.20 -13.85
N GLN A 204 4.94 23.16 -14.77
CA GLN A 204 5.34 22.85 -16.16
C GLN A 204 6.69 22.11 -16.26
N ASP A 205 7.59 22.29 -15.28
CA ASP A 205 8.92 21.67 -15.26
C ASP A 205 8.96 20.35 -14.47
N TYR A 206 7.80 19.72 -14.23
CA TYR A 206 7.62 18.54 -13.37
C TYR A 206 8.03 18.74 -11.89
N ASP A 207 8.34 19.97 -11.46
CA ASP A 207 8.42 20.32 -10.04
C ASP A 207 7.01 20.32 -9.43
N THR A 208 6.91 20.18 -8.11
CA THR A 208 5.63 20.09 -7.42
C THR A 208 5.54 21.07 -6.26
N LYS A 209 4.40 21.76 -6.13
CA LYS A 209 4.12 22.70 -5.03
C LYS A 209 2.96 22.21 -4.15
N PRO A 210 2.97 22.52 -2.85
CA PRO A 210 1.81 22.22 -2.00
C PRO A 210 0.57 22.99 -2.48
N TYR A 211 -0.62 22.44 -2.22
CA TYR A 211 -1.85 23.18 -2.46
C TYR A 211 -1.88 24.46 -1.63
N GLY A 212 -2.32 25.56 -2.24
CA GLY A 212 -2.37 26.88 -1.60
C GLY A 212 -1.02 27.61 -1.52
N TYR A 213 0.02 27.11 -2.20
CA TYR A 213 1.28 27.85 -2.33
C TYR A 213 1.04 29.16 -3.10
N ALA A 214 1.24 30.30 -2.42
CA ALA A 214 1.17 31.64 -3.00
C ALA A 214 2.58 32.22 -3.12
N TYR A 215 2.83 32.94 -4.22
CA TYR A 215 4.10 33.61 -4.53
C TYR A 215 4.29 34.90 -3.73
#